data_AF-A0A9D5A2W4-F1
#
_entry.id   AF-A0A9D5A2W4-F1
#
_cell.length_a   1.000
_cell.length_b   1.000
_cell.length_c   1.000
_cell.angle_alpha   90.00
_cell.angle_beta   90.00
_cell.angle_gamma   90.00
#
_symmetry.space_group_name_H-M   'P 1'
#
loop_
_entity.id
_entity.type
_entity.pdbx_description
1 polymer ?
#
loop_
_entity_poly.entity_id
_entity_poly.type
_entity_poly.pdbx_seq_one_letter_code
_entity_poly.pdbx_strand_id
1 'polypeptide(L)'
;ITVTIDDTIVLHGGGDKKFIEDRCVHLREAMERSSATFDKEKAQERLSKLSGGVAVFKVGGASEAEVGERKDRVTNALNAIRAAVEEGIVPGGRVALLYASKVLENLETKNEDERRGVQIIQYALKAPTFTIAANAGFDGSLID
;
A
#
# COMPACT_ATOMS: atom_id res chain seq x y z
N ILE A 1 -15.40 10.53 -14.27
CA ILE A 1 -14.23 9.70 -14.62
C ILE A 1 -13.04 10.33 -13.91
N THR A 2 -12.28 9.56 -13.14
CA THR A 2 -11.10 10.03 -12.39
C THR A 2 -9.87 9.39 -13.03
N VAL A 3 -8.86 10.18 -13.37
CA VAL A 3 -7.64 9.72 -14.06
C VAL A 3 -6.43 10.08 -13.21
N THR A 4 -5.60 9.09 -12.91
CA THR A 4 -4.25 9.26 -12.35
C THR A 4 -3.21 8.90 -13.42
N ILE A 5 -1.92 9.01 -13.11
CA ILE A 5 -0.86 8.70 -14.08
C ILE A 5 -0.88 7.22 -14.51
N ASP A 6 -1.24 6.33 -13.59
CA ASP A 6 -1.23 4.87 -13.81
C ASP A 6 -2.63 4.29 -14.04
N ASP A 7 -3.69 4.91 -13.50
CA ASP A 7 -5.03 4.33 -13.46
C ASP A 7 -6.13 5.25 -14.00
N THR A 8 -7.18 4.64 -14.56
CA THR A 8 -8.42 5.33 -14.93
C THR A 8 -9.62 4.67 -14.25
N ILE A 9 -10.36 5.44 -13.45
CA ILE A 9 -11.53 4.98 -12.70
C ILE A 9 -12.80 5.59 -13.30
N VAL A 10 -13.70 4.73 -13.77
CA VAL A 10 -15.03 5.11 -14.26
C VAL A 10 -16.07 4.83 -13.19
N LEU A 11 -16.74 5.87 -12.71
CA LEU A 11 -17.83 5.80 -11.73
C LEU A 11 -19.17 5.99 -12.46
N HIS A 12 -20.20 5.25 -12.05
CA HIS A 12 -21.56 5.32 -12.62
C HIS A 12 -21.60 5.10 -14.14
N GLY A 13 -20.95 4.03 -14.62
CA GLY A 13 -21.12 3.59 -16.01
C GLY A 13 -22.55 3.14 -16.21
N GLY A 14 -23.34 3.87 -17.01
CA GLY A 14 -24.76 3.62 -17.27
C GLY A 14 -25.06 2.34 -18.09
N GLY A 15 -24.24 1.30 -17.94
CA GLY A 15 -24.47 -0.01 -18.55
C GLY A 15 -25.59 -0.77 -17.83
N ASP A 16 -26.31 -1.59 -18.58
CA ASP A 16 -27.35 -2.44 -18.01
C ASP A 16 -26.71 -3.58 -17.18
N LYS A 17 -27.25 -3.77 -15.97
CA LYS A 17 -26.79 -4.77 -15.00
C LYS A 17 -26.84 -6.18 -15.58
N LYS A 18 -27.83 -6.50 -16.42
CA LYS A 18 -27.97 -7.83 -17.04
C LYS A 18 -26.76 -8.16 -17.91
N PHE A 19 -26.33 -7.21 -18.75
CA PHE A 19 -25.16 -7.42 -19.60
C PHE A 19 -23.86 -7.60 -18.79
N ILE A 20 -23.74 -6.95 -17.62
CA ILE A 20 -22.59 -7.13 -16.73
C ILE A 20 -22.61 -8.53 -16.10
N GLU A 21 -23.76 -8.97 -15.62
CA GLU A 21 -23.95 -10.31 -15.04
C GLU A 21 -23.68 -11.42 -16.06
N ASP A 22 -24.25 -11.29 -17.27
CA ASP A 22 -23.99 -12.20 -18.39
C ASP A 22 -22.49 -12.25 -18.72
N ARG A 23 -21.82 -11.09 -18.69
CA ARG A 23 -20.38 -11.05 -18.92
C ARG A 23 -19.58 -11.75 -17.83
N CYS A 24 -19.99 -11.63 -16.57
CA CYS A 24 -19.38 -12.36 -15.46
C CYS A 24 -19.55 -13.89 -15.64
N VAL A 25 -20.72 -14.35 -16.08
CA VAL A 25 -20.96 -15.78 -16.36
C VAL A 25 -20.05 -16.26 -17.49
N HIS A 26 -20.01 -15.53 -18.62
CA HIS A 26 -19.12 -15.87 -19.74
C HIS A 26 -17.65 -15.97 -19.34
N LEU A 27 -17.17 -15.09 -18.44
CA LEU A 27 -15.78 -15.15 -17.96
C LEU A 27 -15.51 -16.36 -17.07
N ARG A 28 -16.46 -16.76 -16.21
CA ARG A 28 -16.33 -17.99 -15.39
C ARG A 28 -16.24 -19.23 -16.27
N GLU A 29 -17.13 -19.36 -17.26
CA GLU A 29 -17.09 -20.49 -18.19
C GLU A 29 -15.81 -20.50 -19.06
N ALA A 30 -15.29 -19.33 -19.43
CA ALA A 30 -14.04 -19.24 -20.18
C ALA A 30 -12.84 -19.72 -19.35
N MET A 31 -12.84 -19.47 -18.05
CA MET A 31 -11.80 -19.98 -17.14
C MET A 31 -11.85 -21.50 -16.98
N GLU A 32 -13.05 -22.08 -16.92
CA GLU A 32 -13.22 -23.54 -16.82
C GLU A 32 -12.78 -24.26 -18.10
N ARG A 33 -13.06 -23.65 -19.27
CA ARG A 33 -12.73 -24.22 -20.59
C ARG A 33 -11.26 -24.05 -20.98
N SER A 34 -10.57 -23.03 -20.46
CA SER A 34 -9.16 -22.83 -20.79
C SER A 34 -8.26 -23.78 -19.98
N SER A 35 -7.22 -24.32 -20.63
CA SER A 35 -6.15 -25.08 -19.98
C SER A 35 -4.92 -24.21 -19.69
N ALA A 36 -4.86 -23.00 -20.25
CA ALA A 36 -3.73 -22.09 -20.06
C ALA A 36 -3.87 -21.27 -18.77
N THR A 37 -2.89 -21.38 -17.88
CA THR A 37 -2.85 -20.63 -16.61
C THR A 37 -2.92 -19.12 -16.83
N PHE A 38 -2.22 -18.61 -17.85
CA PHE A 38 -2.24 -17.19 -18.22
C PHE A 38 -3.66 -16.68 -18.53
N ASP A 39 -4.44 -17.44 -19.31
CA ASP A 39 -5.80 -17.06 -19.67
C ASP A 39 -6.73 -17.09 -18.45
N LYS A 40 -6.53 -18.06 -17.54
CA LYS A 40 -7.29 -18.14 -16.28
C LYS A 40 -7.00 -16.94 -15.40
N GLU A 41 -5.74 -16.55 -15.23
CA GLU A 41 -5.35 -15.39 -14.44
C GLU A 41 -5.93 -14.09 -15.02
N LYS A 42 -5.83 -13.88 -16.33
CA LYS A 42 -6.39 -12.68 -16.98
C LYS A 42 -7.91 -12.64 -16.97
N ALA A 43 -8.59 -13.78 -17.14
CA ALA A 43 -10.03 -13.84 -17.01
C ALA A 43 -10.49 -13.59 -15.56
N GLN A 44 -9.76 -14.11 -14.56
CA GLN A 44 -10.02 -13.88 -13.15
C GLN A 44 -9.82 -12.40 -12.77
N GLU A 45 -8.76 -11.75 -13.26
CA GLU A 45 -8.50 -10.32 -13.03
C GLU A 45 -9.69 -9.48 -13.53
N ARG A 46 -10.15 -9.74 -14.76
CA ARG A 46 -11.30 -9.04 -15.35
C ARG A 46 -12.60 -9.32 -14.59
N LEU A 47 -12.83 -10.57 -14.20
CA LEU A 47 -14.01 -10.97 -13.43
C LEU A 47 -14.07 -10.20 -12.12
N SER A 48 -12.95 -10.12 -11.39
CA SER A 48 -12.85 -9.39 -10.13
C SER A 48 -13.15 -7.90 -10.28
N LYS A 49 -12.70 -7.27 -11.38
CA LYS A 49 -13.01 -5.85 -11.65
C LYS A 49 -14.50 -5.63 -11.97
N LEU A 50 -15.16 -6.59 -12.64
CA LEU A 50 -16.59 -6.50 -12.97
C LEU A 50 -17.51 -6.82 -11.79
N SER A 51 -17.18 -7.85 -11.00
CA SER A 51 -18.00 -8.28 -9.85
C SER A 51 -17.76 -7.42 -8.60
N GLY A 52 -16.54 -6.92 -8.40
CA GLY A 52 -16.18 -6.11 -7.25
C GLY A 52 -16.77 -4.70 -7.28
N GLY A 53 -17.06 -4.18 -8.48
CA GLY A 53 -17.59 -2.83 -8.65
C GLY A 53 -16.68 -1.73 -8.07
N VAL A 54 -17.25 -0.58 -7.77
CA VAL A 54 -16.52 0.54 -7.14
C VAL A 54 -17.28 1.04 -5.92
N ALA A 55 -16.66 0.93 -4.75
CA ALA A 55 -17.18 1.51 -3.51
C ALA A 55 -16.84 3.01 -3.44
N VAL A 56 -17.84 3.84 -3.10
CA VAL A 56 -17.68 5.29 -2.96
C VAL A 56 -17.91 5.70 -1.51
N PHE A 57 -16.90 6.29 -0.88
CA PHE A 57 -17.01 6.87 0.46
C PHE A 57 -17.46 8.34 0.37
N LYS A 58 -18.55 8.68 1.06
CA LYS A 58 -19.03 10.07 1.19
C LYS A 58 -18.62 10.60 2.55
N VAL A 59 -17.66 11.51 2.58
CA VAL A 59 -17.18 12.15 3.82
C VAL A 59 -17.91 13.49 4.01
N GLY A 60 -18.50 13.67 5.18
CA GLY A 60 -19.22 14.89 5.56
C GLY A 60 -18.62 15.58 6.79
N GLY A 61 -19.01 16.84 7.00
CA GLY A 61 -18.52 17.72 8.07
C GLY A 61 -19.40 18.96 8.19
N ALA A 62 -19.19 19.73 9.27
CA ALA A 62 -20.00 20.92 9.55
C ALA A 62 -19.57 22.15 8.73
N SER A 63 -18.31 22.20 8.30
CA SER A 63 -17.76 23.26 7.44
C SER A 63 -16.94 22.69 6.29
N GLU A 64 -16.72 23.47 5.24
CA GLU A 64 -15.91 23.06 4.09
C GLU A 64 -14.47 22.69 4.49
N ALA A 65 -13.89 23.46 5.42
CA ALA A 65 -12.55 23.18 5.95
C ALA A 65 -12.50 21.82 6.67
N GLU A 66 -13.53 21.49 7.46
CA GLU A 66 -13.59 20.21 8.16
C GLU A 66 -13.83 19.03 7.20
N VAL A 67 -14.65 19.22 6.16
CA VAL A 67 -14.87 18.21 5.12
C VAL A 67 -13.56 17.91 4.40
N GLY A 68 -12.79 18.94 4.05
CA GLY A 68 -11.48 18.77 3.41
C GLY A 68 -10.51 17.97 4.28
N GLU A 69 -10.35 18.37 5.53
CA GLU A 69 -9.45 17.71 6.48
C GLU A 69 -9.85 16.26 6.76
N ARG A 70 -11.14 15.98 6.94
CA ARG A 70 -11.66 14.61 7.10
C ARG A 70 -11.44 13.78 5.84
N LYS A 71 -11.65 14.36 4.65
CA LYS A 71 -11.43 13.68 3.38
C LYS A 71 -9.97 13.26 3.25
N ASP A 72 -9.03 14.16 3.54
CA ASP A 72 -7.60 13.88 3.47
C ASP A 72 -7.19 12.77 4.45
N ARG A 73 -7.69 12.79 5.69
CA ARG A 73 -7.46 11.70 6.66
C ARG A 73 -7.99 10.36 6.16
N VAL A 74 -9.20 10.33 5.60
CA VAL A 74 -9.81 9.10 5.07
C VAL A 74 -9.02 8.58 3.87
N THR A 75 -8.61 9.45 2.95
CA THR A 75 -7.79 9.08 1.79
C THR A 75 -6.43 8.51 2.24
N ASN A 76 -5.78 9.15 3.20
CA ASN A 76 -4.51 8.66 3.76
C ASN A 76 -4.68 7.29 4.43
N ALA A 77 -5.72 7.12 5.25
CA ALA A 77 -6.02 5.84 5.90
C ALA A 77 -6.31 4.72 4.88
N LEU A 78 -7.08 5.02 3.84
CA LEU A 78 -7.39 4.04 2.79
C LEU A 78 -6.13 3.57 2.06
N ASN A 79 -5.24 4.51 1.71
CA ASN A 79 -3.98 4.18 1.05
C ASN A 79 -3.06 3.36 1.97
N ALA A 80 -2.97 3.72 3.25
CA ALA A 80 -2.16 2.98 4.23
C ALA A 80 -2.69 1.55 4.44
N ILE A 81 -4.00 1.36 4.52
CA ILE A 81 -4.62 0.02 4.67
C ILE A 81 -4.40 -0.81 3.41
N ARG A 82 -4.51 -0.22 2.21
CA ARG A 82 -4.23 -0.92 0.95
C ARG A 82 -2.80 -1.46 0.92
N ALA A 83 -1.82 -0.61 1.23
CA ALA A 83 -0.42 -1.03 1.31
C ALA A 83 -0.21 -2.13 2.36
N ALA A 84 -0.83 -1.99 3.53
CA ALA A 84 -0.75 -2.99 4.60
C ALA A 84 -1.36 -4.36 4.23
N VAL A 85 -2.39 -4.37 3.39
CA VAL A 85 -3.01 -5.62 2.89
C VAL A 85 -2.13 -6.28 1.83
N GLU A 86 -1.42 -5.50 1.02
CA GLU A 86 -0.57 -6.00 -0.06
C GLU A 86 0.79 -6.51 0.45
N GLU A 87 1.46 -5.76 1.32
CA GLU A 87 2.83 -6.07 1.78
C GLU A 87 2.89 -6.62 3.21
N GLY A 88 1.77 -6.58 3.94
CA GLY A 88 1.70 -6.94 5.36
C GLY A 88 2.00 -5.77 6.30
N ILE A 89 2.09 -6.06 7.59
CA ILE A 89 2.31 -5.07 8.65
C ILE A 89 3.55 -5.39 9.48
N VAL A 90 4.25 -4.35 9.92
CA VAL A 90 5.40 -4.42 10.81
C VAL A 90 5.23 -3.46 11.99
N PRO A 91 5.96 -3.65 13.10
CA PRO A 91 5.91 -2.72 14.23
C PRO A 91 6.19 -1.28 13.82
N GLY A 92 5.29 -0.37 14.21
CA GLY A 92 5.34 1.05 13.89
C GLY A 92 6.41 1.83 14.66
N GLY A 93 6.29 3.16 14.69
CA GLY A 93 7.23 4.04 15.42
C GLY A 93 8.66 3.99 14.88
N ARG A 94 8.83 3.56 13.62
CA ARG A 94 10.14 3.30 12.97
C ARG A 94 11.00 2.23 13.66
N VAL A 95 10.42 1.48 14.62
CA VAL A 95 11.08 0.40 15.34
C VAL A 95 11.49 -0.75 14.42
N ALA A 96 10.71 -1.03 13.37
CA ALA A 96 11.08 -2.01 12.35
C ALA A 96 12.45 -1.70 11.69
N LEU A 97 12.76 -0.41 11.44
CA LEU A 97 14.05 0.00 10.87
C LEU A 97 15.20 -0.18 11.88
N LEU A 98 14.93 0.07 13.17
CA LEU A 98 15.90 -0.15 14.24
C LEU A 98 16.24 -1.64 14.41
N TYR A 99 15.25 -2.53 14.31
CA TYR A 99 15.54 -3.97 14.29
C TYR A 99 16.32 -4.39 13.05
N ALA A 100 16.01 -3.82 11.89
CA ALA A 100 16.76 -4.08 10.66
C ALA A 100 18.23 -3.64 10.78
N SER A 101 18.54 -2.53 11.46
CA SER A 101 19.94 -2.08 11.63
C SER A 101 20.78 -3.06 12.46
N LYS A 102 20.18 -3.78 13.41
CA LYS A 102 20.89 -4.79 14.24
C LYS A 102 21.32 -5.99 13.43
N VAL A 103 20.54 -6.38 12.42
CA VAL A 103 20.91 -7.49 11.52
C VAL A 103 22.15 -7.14 10.69
N LEU A 104 22.33 -5.86 10.35
CA LEU A 104 23.47 -5.40 9.56
C LEU A 104 24.82 -5.49 10.31
N GLU A 105 24.82 -5.62 11.65
CA GLU A 105 26.06 -5.76 12.43
C GLU A 105 26.80 -7.07 12.11
N ASN A 106 26.04 -8.11 11.75
CA ASN A 106 26.56 -9.43 11.42
C ASN A 106 26.79 -9.62 9.91
N LEU A 107 26.65 -8.56 9.11
CA LEU A 107 26.82 -8.64 7.66
C LEU A 107 28.32 -8.69 7.30
N GLU A 108 28.74 -9.79 6.68
CA GLU A 108 30.12 -9.93 6.20
C GLU A 108 30.37 -9.03 4.98
N THR A 109 31.46 -8.25 5.05
CA THR A 109 31.84 -7.28 4.00
C THR A 109 33.17 -7.70 3.39
N LYS A 110 33.32 -7.54 2.06
CA LYS A 110 34.54 -7.97 1.34
C LYS A 110 35.71 -7.03 1.55
N ASN A 111 35.46 -5.75 1.83
CA ASN A 111 36.49 -4.74 2.06
C ASN A 111 36.02 -3.66 3.07
N GLU A 112 36.93 -2.77 3.47
CA GLU A 112 36.65 -1.69 4.42
C GLU A 112 35.67 -0.65 3.87
N ASP A 113 35.64 -0.42 2.56
CA ASP A 113 34.74 0.57 1.95
C ASP A 113 33.28 0.08 1.98
N GLU A 114 33.05 -1.20 1.72
CA GLU A 114 31.75 -1.85 1.93
C GLU A 114 31.33 -1.77 3.40
N ARG A 115 32.27 -1.99 4.34
CA ARG A 115 31.98 -1.85 5.78
C ARG A 115 31.55 -0.45 6.16
N ARG A 116 32.23 0.60 5.65
CA ARG A 116 31.79 1.99 5.84
C ARG A 116 30.41 2.23 5.24
N GLY A 117 30.13 1.66 4.07
CA GLY A 117 28.81 1.72 3.44
C GLY A 117 27.71 1.12 4.32
N VAL A 118 27.95 -0.06 4.91
CA VAL A 118 27.03 -0.71 5.85
C VAL A 118 26.79 0.18 7.09
N GLN A 119 27.84 0.77 7.66
CA GLN A 119 27.73 1.67 8.80
C GLN A 119 26.90 2.93 8.49
N ILE A 120 27.05 3.50 7.29
CA ILE A 120 26.24 4.65 6.85
C ILE A 120 24.76 4.28 6.82
N ILE A 121 24.42 3.11 6.26
CA ILE A 121 23.03 2.64 6.20
C ILE A 121 22.50 2.35 7.60
N GLN A 122 23.28 1.72 8.48
CA GLN A 122 22.91 1.50 9.88
C GLN A 122 22.54 2.81 10.59
N TYR A 123 23.37 3.85 10.44
CA TYR A 123 23.08 5.15 11.03
C TYR A 123 21.82 5.78 10.44
N ALA A 124 21.66 5.70 9.12
CA ALA A 124 20.48 6.22 8.43
C ALA A 124 19.18 5.53 8.88
N LEU A 125 19.22 4.23 9.19
CA LEU A 125 18.07 3.48 9.70
C LEU A 125 17.67 3.87 11.13
N LYS A 126 18.62 4.31 11.96
CA LYS A 126 18.37 4.77 13.34
C LYS A 126 17.82 6.20 13.40
N ALA A 127 18.18 7.05 12.43
CA ALA A 127 17.84 8.48 12.43
C ALA A 127 16.33 8.81 12.53
N PRO A 128 15.40 8.08 11.86
CA PRO A 128 13.96 8.34 12.00
C PRO A 128 13.44 8.13 13.43
N THR A 129 13.90 7.08 14.11
CA THR A 129 13.50 6.79 15.51
C THR A 129 14.07 7.82 16.46
N PHE A 130 15.33 8.23 16.25
CA PHE A 130 15.96 9.33 16.98
C PHE A 130 15.14 10.62 16.86
N THR A 131 14.70 10.96 15.64
CA THR A 131 13.94 12.19 15.37
C THR A 131 12.58 12.16 16.08
N ILE A 132 11.91 11.01 16.12
CA ILE A 132 10.65 10.84 16.85
C ILE A 132 10.86 11.06 18.35
N ALA A 133 11.91 10.46 18.94
CA ALA A 133 12.22 10.61 20.36
C ALA A 133 12.59 12.05 20.74
N ALA A 134 13.42 12.71 19.92
CA ALA A 134 13.81 14.10 20.11
C ALA A 134 12.61 15.05 20.03
N ASN A 135 11.71 14.86 19.06
CA ASN A 135 10.47 15.63 18.95
C ASN A 135 9.52 15.40 20.14
N ALA A 136 9.62 14.25 20.81
CA ALA A 136 8.87 13.94 22.03
C ALA A 136 9.57 14.45 23.31
N GLY A 137 10.73 15.10 23.21
CA GLY A 137 11.48 15.64 24.35
C GLY A 137 12.36 14.64 25.09
N PHE A 138 12.56 13.44 24.53
CA PHE A 138 13.46 12.42 25.07
C PHE A 138 14.84 12.51 24.41
N ASP A 139 15.86 12.06 25.14
CA ASP A 139 17.21 11.94 24.58
C ASP A 139 17.28 10.76 23.61
N GLY A 140 17.28 11.06 22.31
CA GLY A 140 17.37 10.06 21.26
C GLY A 140 18.70 9.31 21.23
N SER A 141 19.75 9.80 21.92
CA SER A 141 21.06 9.14 21.97
C SER A 141 21.03 7.80 22.72
N LEU A 142 19.98 7.55 23.50
CA LEU A 142 19.75 6.30 24.21
C LEU A 142 19.15 5.19 23.31
N ILE A 143 18.87 5.48 22.03
CA ILE A 143 18.30 4.52 21.09
C ILE A 143 19.43 3.76 20.38
N ASP A 144 19.59 2.48 20.73
CA ASP A 144 20.62 1.57 20.18
C ASP A 144 20.05 0.29 19.55
#